data_AF-A0A1Q4AFU4-F1
#
_entry.id   AF-A0A1Q4AFU4-F1
#
_cell.length_a   1.000
_cell.length_b   1.000
_cell.length_c   1.000
_cell.angle_alpha   90.00
_cell.angle_beta   90.00
_cell.angle_gamma   90.00
#
_symmetry.space_group_name_H-M   'P 1'
#
loop_
_entity.id
_entity.type
_entity.pdbx_description
1 polymer ?
#
loop_
_entity_poly.entity_id
_entity_poly.type
_entity_poly.pdbx_seq_one_letter_code
_entity_poly.pdbx_strand_id
1 'polypeptide(L)'
;MPEYFDNRGLSYAKNGEYDRAIIDFTQAIRIAPQAKFLTNRGNAWQSKGDLGHAIADYDRAIRIDPTDADAWNNRGTAWRGKHDIDRAMADYREALRINPKFDTAAENLESLRLLRAKNGK
;
A
#
# COMPACT_ATOMS: atom_id res chain seq x y z
N MET A 1 0.84 23.25 -8.04
CA MET A 1 1.69 22.08 -8.30
C MET A 1 1.22 20.94 -7.40
N PRO A 2 0.92 19.75 -7.95
CA PRO A 2 0.41 18.62 -7.15
C PRO A 2 1.35 18.23 -6.00
N GLU A 3 2.66 18.43 -6.17
CA GLU A 3 3.71 18.16 -5.18
C GLU A 3 3.54 18.95 -3.89
N TYR A 4 2.99 20.16 -3.95
CA TYR A 4 2.72 20.96 -2.75
C TYR A 4 1.74 20.25 -1.82
N PHE A 5 0.65 19.71 -2.39
CA PHE A 5 -0.35 18.99 -1.63
C PHE A 5 0.20 17.66 -1.13
N ASP A 6 0.92 16.92 -1.97
CA ASP A 6 1.53 15.66 -1.54
C ASP A 6 2.52 15.83 -0.38
N ASN A 7 3.40 16.84 -0.46
CA ASN A 7 4.36 17.11 0.61
C ASN A 7 3.67 17.50 1.92
N ARG A 8 2.61 18.33 1.86
CA ARG A 8 1.85 18.70 3.05
C ARG A 8 1.05 17.51 3.60
N GLY A 9 0.50 16.67 2.72
CA GLY A 9 -0.14 15.42 3.07
C GLY A 9 0.80 14.46 3.80
N LEU A 10 2.05 14.32 3.32
CA LEU A 10 3.08 13.55 3.99
C LEU A 10 3.41 14.09 5.39
N SER A 11 3.48 15.41 5.57
CA SER A 11 3.66 16.03 6.88
C SER A 11 2.50 15.70 7.82
N TYR A 12 1.25 15.78 7.36
CA TYR A 12 0.09 15.39 8.15
C TYR A 12 0.12 13.90 8.51
N ALA A 13 0.44 13.01 7.56
CA ALA A 13 0.53 11.57 7.81
C ALA A 13 1.60 11.23 8.86
N LYS A 14 2.76 11.90 8.81
CA LYS A 14 3.82 11.75 9.82
C LYS A 14 3.37 12.15 11.23
N ASN A 15 2.48 13.12 11.34
CA ASN A 15 1.89 13.56 12.60
C ASN A 15 0.69 12.70 13.05
N GLY A 16 0.31 11.67 12.28
CA GLY A 16 -0.90 10.87 12.53
C GLY A 16 -2.21 11.56 12.13
N GLU A 17 -2.15 12.72 11.47
CA GLU A 17 -3.31 13.49 11.00
C GLU A 17 -3.84 12.94 9.66
N TYR A 18 -4.20 11.65 9.64
CA TYR A 18 -4.49 10.92 8.40
C TYR A 18 -5.65 11.50 7.58
N ASP A 19 -6.68 12.05 8.22
CA ASP A 19 -7.79 12.71 7.51
C ASP A 19 -7.32 13.92 6.70
N ARG A 20 -6.44 14.75 7.28
CA ARG A 20 -5.87 15.90 6.57
C ARG A 20 -4.93 15.45 5.46
N ALA A 21 -4.14 14.41 5.72
CA ALA A 21 -3.28 13.80 4.71
C ALA A 21 -4.09 13.33 3.49
N ILE A 22 -5.20 12.62 3.72
CA ILE A 22 -6.08 12.11 2.66
C ILE A 22 -6.67 13.26 1.83
N ILE A 23 -7.10 14.35 2.46
CA ILE A 23 -7.62 15.53 1.74
C ILE A 23 -6.55 16.08 0.80
N ASP A 24 -5.33 16.23 1.28
CA ASP A 24 -4.22 16.77 0.50
C ASP A 24 -3.77 15.83 -0.62
N PHE A 25 -3.59 14.54 -0.35
CA PHE A 25 -3.30 13.57 -1.42
C PHE A 25 -4.40 13.54 -2.47
N THR A 26 -5.67 13.69 -2.06
CA THR A 26 -6.80 13.80 -2.99
C THR A 26 -6.68 15.02 -3.90
N GLN A 27 -6.22 16.16 -3.39
CA GLN A 27 -5.93 17.32 -4.23
C GLN A 27 -4.78 17.07 -5.20
N ALA A 28 -3.69 16.44 -4.75
CA ALA A 28 -2.58 16.07 -5.63
C ALA A 28 -3.04 15.15 -6.77
N ILE A 29 -3.81 14.09 -6.45
CA ILE A 29 -4.38 13.14 -7.41
C ILE A 29 -5.34 13.82 -8.38
N ARG A 30 -6.16 14.77 -7.92
CA ARG A 30 -7.10 15.53 -8.79
C ARG A 30 -6.36 16.37 -9.83
N ILE A 31 -5.22 16.95 -9.45
CA ILE A 31 -4.41 17.79 -10.34
C ILE A 31 -3.67 16.91 -11.35
N ALA A 32 -2.99 15.87 -10.88
CA ALA A 32 -2.29 14.91 -11.74
C ALA A 32 -2.17 13.57 -11.01
N PRO A 33 -2.92 12.53 -11.44
CA PRO A 33 -2.77 11.20 -10.85
C PRO A 33 -1.35 10.65 -11.10
N GLN A 34 -0.67 10.27 -10.03
CA GLN A 34 0.62 9.58 -10.08
C GLN A 34 0.59 8.41 -9.11
N ALA A 35 1.33 7.34 -9.41
CA ALA A 35 1.42 6.17 -8.56
C ALA A 35 1.78 6.55 -7.11
N LYS A 36 2.82 7.37 -6.92
CA LYS A 36 3.26 7.84 -5.60
C LYS A 36 2.16 8.51 -4.76
N PHE A 37 1.32 9.36 -5.35
CA PHE A 37 0.26 10.06 -4.62
C PHE A 37 -0.85 9.10 -4.18
N LEU A 38 -1.15 8.13 -5.03
CA LEU A 38 -2.11 7.07 -4.73
C LEU A 38 -1.56 6.14 -3.64
N THR A 39 -0.30 5.71 -3.75
CA THR A 39 0.37 4.91 -2.71
C THR A 39 0.39 5.66 -1.37
N ASN A 40 0.70 6.96 -1.35
CA ASN A 40 0.67 7.78 -0.14
C ASN A 40 -0.72 7.87 0.47
N ARG A 41 -1.76 8.07 -0.34
CA ARG A 41 -3.15 8.09 0.16
C ARG A 41 -3.62 6.72 0.64
N GLY A 42 -3.22 5.66 -0.06
CA GLY A 42 -3.47 4.28 0.34
C GLY A 42 -2.86 3.97 1.71
N ASN A 43 -1.62 4.41 1.96
CA ASN A 43 -0.96 4.28 3.25
C ASN A 43 -1.75 5.00 4.35
N ALA A 44 -2.22 6.22 4.10
CA ALA A 44 -3.04 6.96 5.07
C ALA A 44 -4.39 6.27 5.36
N TRP A 45 -5.06 5.73 4.34
CA TRP A 45 -6.27 4.92 4.54
C TRP A 45 -6.00 3.66 5.35
N GLN A 46 -4.89 2.97 5.07
CA GLN A 46 -4.48 1.78 5.81
C GLN A 46 -4.18 2.10 7.28
N SER A 47 -3.49 3.20 7.57
CA SER A 47 -3.27 3.66 8.95
C SER A 47 -4.56 3.99 9.70
N LYS A 48 -5.61 4.40 8.99
CA LYS A 48 -6.97 4.57 9.55
C LYS A 48 -7.73 3.26 9.73
N GLY A 49 -7.22 2.13 9.23
CA GLY A 49 -7.92 0.85 9.20
C GLY A 49 -8.92 0.70 8.05
N ASP A 50 -9.02 1.68 7.14
CA ASP A 50 -9.86 1.57 5.96
C ASP A 50 -9.12 0.83 4.84
N LEU A 51 -9.07 -0.49 4.98
CA LEU A 51 -8.35 -1.36 4.05
C LEU A 51 -9.00 -1.37 2.65
N GLY A 52 -10.29 -1.05 2.54
CA GLY A 52 -11.00 -1.02 1.26
C GLY A 52 -10.52 0.12 0.37
N HIS A 53 -10.50 1.34 0.92
CA HIS A 53 -9.98 2.50 0.19
C HIS A 53 -8.46 2.39 -0.05
N ALA A 54 -7.71 1.81 0.90
CA ALA A 54 -6.28 1.56 0.72
C ALA A 54 -6.01 0.65 -0.49
N ILE A 55 -6.70 -0.49 -0.58
CA ILE A 55 -6.57 -1.43 -1.70
C ILE A 55 -6.93 -0.75 -3.03
N ALA A 56 -8.01 0.03 -3.08
CA ALA A 56 -8.43 0.70 -4.30
C ALA A 56 -7.38 1.71 -4.80
N ASP A 57 -6.71 2.41 -3.88
CA ASP A 57 -5.63 3.33 -4.22
C ASP A 57 -4.38 2.59 -4.69
N TYR A 58 -3.96 1.52 -4.00
CA TYR A 58 -2.83 0.69 -4.44
C TYR A 58 -3.09 0.02 -5.79
N ASP A 59 -4.31 -0.47 -6.04
CA ASP A 59 -4.72 -1.00 -7.34
C ASP A 59 -4.53 0.02 -8.47
N ARG A 60 -4.90 1.28 -8.20
CA ARG A 60 -4.74 2.35 -9.17
C ARG A 60 -3.28 2.75 -9.32
N ALA A 61 -2.49 2.75 -8.25
CA ALA A 61 -1.06 3.02 -8.29
C ALA A 61 -0.33 1.97 -9.16
N ILE A 62 -0.60 0.68 -8.93
CA ILE A 62 -0.04 -0.45 -9.69
C ILE A 62 -0.45 -0.39 -11.18
N ARG A 63 -1.66 0.08 -11.51
CA ARG A 63 -2.05 0.29 -12.92
C ARG A 63 -1.27 1.42 -13.60
N ILE A 64 -0.83 2.43 -12.85
CA ILE A 64 -0.02 3.54 -13.38
C ILE A 64 1.44 3.13 -13.47
N ASP A 65 1.96 2.48 -12.42
CA ASP A 65 3.32 1.97 -12.36
C ASP A 65 3.34 0.54 -11.82
N PRO A 66 3.36 -0.48 -12.70
CA PRO A 66 3.41 -1.87 -12.30
C PRO A 66 4.73 -2.27 -11.64
N THR A 67 5.76 -1.42 -11.70
CA THR A 67 7.10 -1.65 -11.14
C THR A 67 7.30 -1.03 -9.76
N ASP A 68 6.27 -0.42 -9.19
CA ASP A 68 6.27 0.08 -7.81
C ASP A 68 6.13 -1.11 -6.82
N ALA A 69 7.26 -1.64 -6.37
CA ALA A 69 7.29 -2.75 -5.42
C ALA A 69 6.62 -2.41 -4.07
N ASP A 70 6.67 -1.15 -3.64
CA ASP A 70 6.03 -0.70 -2.39
C ASP A 70 4.51 -0.76 -2.50
N ALA A 71 3.93 -0.34 -3.64
CA ALA A 71 2.50 -0.45 -3.88
C ALA A 71 2.00 -1.91 -3.82
N TRP A 72 2.76 -2.86 -4.39
CA TRP A 72 2.46 -4.29 -4.28
C TRP A 72 2.54 -4.78 -2.82
N ASN A 73 3.63 -4.48 -2.11
CA ASN A 73 3.78 -4.87 -0.70
C ASN A 73 2.66 -4.30 0.20
N ASN A 74 2.30 -3.03 0.00
CA ASN A 74 1.30 -2.35 0.82
C ASN A 74 -0.11 -2.90 0.55
N ARG A 75 -0.43 -3.21 -0.72
CA ARG A 75 -1.67 -3.91 -1.07
C ARG A 75 -1.72 -5.32 -0.48
N GLY A 76 -0.60 -6.06 -0.52
CA GLY A 76 -0.49 -7.36 0.12
C GLY A 76 -0.77 -7.29 1.63
N THR A 77 -0.25 -6.26 2.29
CA THR A 77 -0.50 -6.00 3.71
C THR A 77 -1.95 -5.63 3.99
N ALA A 78 -2.60 -4.88 3.10
CA ALA A 78 -4.02 -4.59 3.23
C ALA A 78 -4.90 -5.85 3.03
N TRP A 79 -4.56 -6.71 2.06
CA TRP A 79 -5.24 -8.00 1.88
C TRP A 79 -5.06 -8.93 3.08
N ARG A 80 -3.86 -8.97 3.66
CA ARG A 80 -3.57 -9.69 4.90
C ARG A 80 -4.46 -9.20 6.05
N GLY A 81 -4.62 -7.89 6.20
CA GLY A 81 -5.52 -7.29 7.19
C GLY A 81 -7.00 -7.63 6.96
N LYS A 82 -7.39 -7.89 5.71
CA LYS A 82 -8.73 -8.41 5.35
C LYS A 82 -8.83 -9.94 5.43
N HIS A 83 -7.81 -10.62 5.93
CA HIS A 83 -7.72 -12.08 6.00
C HIS A 83 -7.74 -12.79 4.63
N ASP A 84 -7.52 -12.08 3.53
CA ASP A 84 -7.37 -12.67 2.19
C ASP A 84 -5.90 -13.04 1.97
N ILE A 85 -5.51 -14.18 2.55
CA ILE A 85 -4.11 -14.64 2.59
C ILE A 85 -3.58 -14.96 1.19
N ASP A 86 -4.41 -15.49 0.30
CA ASP A 86 -3.96 -15.87 -1.05
C ASP A 86 -3.60 -14.63 -1.88
N ARG A 87 -4.43 -13.57 -1.85
CA ARG A 87 -4.09 -12.30 -2.51
C ARG A 87 -2.89 -11.62 -1.86
N ALA A 88 -2.81 -11.63 -0.53
CA ALA A 88 -1.66 -11.07 0.18
C ALA A 88 -0.33 -11.72 -0.26
N MET A 89 -0.28 -13.05 -0.29
CA MET A 89 0.90 -13.79 -0.72
C MET A 89 1.22 -13.59 -2.21
N ALA A 90 0.22 -13.40 -3.07
CA ALA A 90 0.44 -13.09 -4.49
C ALA A 90 1.13 -11.73 -4.63
N ASP A 91 0.63 -10.71 -3.93
CA ASP A 91 1.19 -9.36 -3.97
C ASP A 91 2.61 -9.28 -3.41
N TYR A 92 2.90 -9.96 -2.29
CA TYR A 92 4.28 -10.01 -1.77
C TYR A 92 5.26 -10.70 -2.72
N ARG A 93 4.83 -11.75 -3.44
CA ARG A 93 5.67 -12.38 -4.46
C ARG A 93 5.98 -11.44 -5.61
N GLU A 94 5.01 -10.62 -6.02
CA GLU A 94 5.22 -9.65 -7.09
C GLU A 94 6.16 -8.53 -6.65
N ALA A 95 6.01 -8.02 -5.42
CA ALA A 95 6.96 -7.07 -4.82
C ALA A 95 8.40 -7.61 -4.83
N LEU A 96 8.58 -8.90 -4.48
CA LEU A 96 9.89 -9.57 -4.51
C LEU A 96 10.40 -9.87 -5.92
N ARG A 97 9.50 -10.11 -6.89
CA ARG A 97 9.88 -10.27 -8.30
C ARG A 97 10.48 -8.98 -8.85
N ILE A 98 9.92 -7.84 -8.46
CA ILE A 98 10.35 -6.50 -8.86
C ILE A 98 11.62 -6.09 -8.09
N ASN A 99 11.61 -6.26 -6.77
CA ASN A 99 12.75 -6.00 -5.89
C ASN A 99 13.11 -7.24 -5.07
N PRO A 100 14.05 -8.08 -5.56
CA PRO A 100 14.46 -9.30 -4.86
C PRO A 100 15.08 -9.10 -3.48
N LYS A 101 15.47 -7.87 -3.12
CA LYS A 101 16.05 -7.50 -1.82
C LYS A 101 15.05 -6.76 -0.92
N PHE A 102 13.75 -6.91 -1.17
CA PHE A 102 12.72 -6.27 -0.35
C PHE A 102 12.44 -7.10 0.91
N ASP A 103 13.26 -6.87 1.95
CA ASP A 103 13.23 -7.64 3.21
C ASP A 103 11.83 -7.68 3.83
N THR A 104 11.12 -6.56 3.92
CA THR A 104 9.75 -6.50 4.48
C THR A 104 8.77 -7.39 3.72
N ALA A 105 8.83 -7.43 2.39
CA ALA A 105 7.97 -8.30 1.59
C ALA A 105 8.32 -9.78 1.79
N ALA A 106 9.61 -10.11 1.92
CA ALA A 106 10.08 -11.46 2.22
C ALA A 106 9.59 -11.94 3.59
N GLU A 107 9.76 -11.12 4.63
CA GLU A 107 9.28 -11.40 5.99
C GLU A 107 7.77 -11.61 6.03
N ASN A 108 7.01 -10.73 5.36
CA ASN A 108 5.57 -10.83 5.27
C ASN A 108 5.11 -12.12 4.58
N LEU A 109 5.73 -12.47 3.45
CA LEU A 109 5.42 -13.70 2.72
C LEU A 109 5.73 -14.94 3.56
N GLU A 110 6.88 -14.97 4.22
CA GLU A 110 7.29 -16.10 5.05
C GLU A 110 6.40 -16.27 6.27
N SER A 111 6.02 -15.16 6.92
CA SER A 111 5.04 -15.16 8.02
C SER A 111 3.72 -15.84 7.62
N LEU A 112 3.21 -15.55 6.41
CA LEU A 112 1.98 -16.15 5.91
C LEU A 112 2.13 -17.62 5.51
N ARG A 113 3.30 -18.03 4.97
CA ARG A 113 3.59 -19.45 4.69
C ARG A 113 3.55 -20.29 5.97
N LEU A 114 4.20 -19.80 7.03
CA LEU A 114 4.24 -20.48 8.32
C LEU A 114 2.85 -20.58 8.95
N LEU A 115 2.03 -19.52 8.86
CA LEU A 115 0.65 -19.54 9.35
C LEU A 115 -0.19 -20.59 8.62
N ARG A 116 -0.09 -20.68 7.30
CA ARG A 116 -0.81 -21.68 6.49
C ARG A 116 -0.39 -23.11 6.82
N ALA A 117 0.90 -23.34 7.02
CA ALA A 117 1.43 -24.64 7.40
C ALA A 117 0.96 -25.10 8.79
N LYS A 118 0.75 -24.16 9.73
CA LYS A 118 0.21 -24.45 11.06
C LYS A 118 -1.29 -24.76 11.04
N ASN A 119 -2.05 -24.07 10.19
CA ASN A 119 -3.50 -24.21 10.10
C ASN A 119 -3.97 -25.35 9.18
N GLY A 120 -3.04 -25.96 8.42
CA GLY A 120 -3.31 -27.11 7.55
C GLY A 120 -3.06 -28.48 8.20
N LYS A 121 -2.87 -28.51 9.52
CA LYS A 121 -2.80 -29.72 10.36
C LYS A 121 -4.02 -29.74 11.29
#